data_AF-A0AAW2LAP7-F1
#
_entry.id   AF-A0AAW2LAP7-F1
#
_cell.length_a   1.000
_cell.length_b   1.000
_cell.length_c   1.000
_cell.angle_alpha   90.00
_cell.angle_beta   90.00
_cell.angle_gamma   90.00
#
_symmetry.space_group_name_H-M   'P 1'
#
loop_
_entity.id
_entity.type
_entity.pdbx_description
1 polymer ?
#
loop_
_entity_poly.entity_id
_entity_poly.type
_entity_poly.pdbx_seq_one_letter_code
_entity_poly.pdbx_strand_id
1 'polypeptide(L)'
;MPSSYDRIQPNTWSGAYLCWGMENREAPLRTACPPGTPDGSISNFEIKVFDGCANPYLGLAAIIAAGIDGLRKQSTLPEPIDDNPDNVKDKVQRLPQSLTESVEALEKDDVLRDLIGEKLLVAITGVRKAEIRYYSENKDAWKNLIYKY
;
A
#
# COMPACT_ATOMS: atom_id res chain seq x y z
N MET A 1 6.58 -0.78 -15.25
CA MET A 1 5.19 -1.19 -15.04
C MET A 1 4.51 -0.16 -14.15
N PRO A 2 3.70 0.76 -14.68
CA PRO A 2 2.89 1.71 -13.90
C PRO A 2 1.61 1.10 -13.29
N SER A 3 1.31 -0.16 -13.61
CA SER A 3 0.02 -0.82 -13.35
C SER A 3 -0.46 -0.79 -11.89
N SER A 4 0.45 -0.72 -10.91
CA SER A 4 0.08 -0.64 -9.49
C SER A 4 -0.70 0.64 -9.19
N TYR A 5 -0.26 1.78 -9.73
CA TYR A 5 -0.86 3.09 -9.46
C TYR A 5 -2.09 3.35 -10.33
N ASP A 6 -2.17 2.70 -11.50
CA ASP A 6 -3.40 2.64 -12.30
C ASP A 6 -4.52 1.89 -11.55
N ARG A 7 -4.17 0.94 -10.68
CA ARG A 7 -5.10 0.22 -9.81
C ARG A 7 -5.54 1.06 -8.61
N ILE A 8 -4.60 1.76 -7.96
CA ILE A 8 -4.82 2.55 -6.72
C ILE A 8 -5.54 3.87 -7.06
N GLN A 9 -6.81 3.77 -7.40
CA GLN A 9 -7.69 4.89 -7.76
C GLN A 9 -8.90 4.94 -6.82
N PRO A 10 -9.48 6.13 -6.56
CA PRO A 10 -10.75 6.21 -5.85
C PRO A 10 -11.82 5.39 -6.58
N ASN A 11 -12.75 4.82 -5.82
CA ASN A 11 -13.93 4.11 -6.36
C ASN A 11 -13.61 2.85 -7.18
N THR A 12 -12.44 2.22 -6.93
CA THR A 12 -12.04 0.93 -7.56
C THR A 12 -11.87 -0.21 -6.55
N TRP A 13 -12.28 -0.03 -5.29
CA TRP A 13 -12.07 -0.98 -4.19
C TRP A 13 -10.60 -1.37 -3.97
N SER A 14 -9.66 -0.51 -4.39
CA SER A 14 -8.22 -0.74 -4.30
C SER A 14 -7.60 -0.22 -3.01
N GLY A 15 -8.30 0.65 -2.27
CA GLY A 15 -7.78 1.26 -1.04
C GLY A 15 -6.88 2.45 -1.31
N ALA A 16 -7.40 3.53 -1.88
CA ALA A 16 -6.57 4.60 -2.42
C ALA A 16 -6.30 5.78 -1.44
N TYR A 17 -6.82 5.68 -0.22
CA TYR A 17 -6.72 6.68 0.84
C TYR A 17 -6.07 6.09 2.09
N LEU A 18 -5.36 6.89 2.87
CA LEU A 18 -4.77 6.51 4.15
C LEU A 18 -5.85 6.52 5.25
N CYS A 19 -6.56 5.40 5.39
CA CYS A 19 -7.56 5.19 6.43
C CYS A 19 -7.72 3.70 6.75
N TRP A 20 -8.52 3.38 7.76
CA TRP A 20 -9.03 2.03 7.98
C TRP A 20 -10.54 2.11 8.23
N GLY A 21 -11.25 1.01 8.06
CA GLY A 21 -12.71 0.98 8.28
C GLY A 21 -13.25 -0.42 8.58
N MET A 22 -14.41 -0.48 9.22
CA MET A 22 -15.09 -1.74 9.50
C MET A 22 -15.93 -2.15 8.29
N GLU A 23 -15.69 -3.35 7.73
CA GLU A 23 -16.33 -3.83 6.50
C GLU A 23 -16.16 -2.91 5.26
N ASN A 24 -15.41 -1.82 5.38
CA ASN A 24 -15.28 -0.81 4.34
C ASN A 24 -14.42 -1.34 3.20
N ARG A 25 -15.04 -1.56 2.03
CA ARG A 25 -14.36 -2.09 0.84
C ARG A 25 -13.47 -1.06 0.15
N GLU A 26 -13.65 0.23 0.40
CA GLU A 26 -12.80 1.29 -0.17
C GLU A 26 -11.61 1.65 0.74
N ALA A 27 -11.59 1.20 1.99
CA ALA A 27 -10.46 1.39 2.89
C ALA A 27 -9.29 0.45 2.51
N PRO A 28 -8.02 0.90 2.60
CA PRO A 28 -6.86 0.05 2.34
C PRO A 28 -6.65 -1.02 3.41
N LEU A 29 -7.02 -0.73 4.66
CA LEU A 29 -7.05 -1.66 5.78
C LEU A 29 -8.50 -1.80 6.23
N ARG A 30 -9.03 -3.02 6.22
CA ARG A 30 -10.38 -3.27 6.71
C ARG A 30 -10.42 -4.44 7.68
N THR A 31 -11.31 -4.36 8.65
CA THR A 31 -11.72 -5.52 9.42
C THR A 31 -12.81 -6.25 8.65
N ALA A 32 -12.67 -7.56 8.51
CA ALA A 32 -13.69 -8.43 7.96
C ALA A 32 -14.27 -9.31 9.07
N CYS A 33 -15.58 -9.51 9.01
CA CYS A 33 -16.43 -10.29 9.88
C CYS A 33 -17.30 -11.19 8.99
N PRO A 34 -16.79 -12.36 8.58
CA PRO A 34 -17.51 -13.32 7.76
C PRO A 34 -18.83 -13.74 8.40
N PRO A 35 -19.80 -14.19 7.59
CA PRO A 35 -21.05 -14.76 8.09
C PRO A 35 -20.76 -15.92 9.06
N GLY A 36 -21.30 -15.84 10.28
CA GLY A 36 -21.11 -16.85 11.34
C GLY A 36 -20.10 -16.48 12.43
N THR A 37 -19.42 -15.33 12.31
CA THR A 37 -18.61 -14.77 13.40
C THR A 37 -19.54 -14.07 14.40
N PRO A 38 -19.37 -14.24 15.73
CA PRO A 38 -20.20 -13.55 16.73
C PRO A 38 -20.25 -12.04 16.52
N ASP A 39 -21.41 -11.42 16.75
CA ASP A 39 -21.58 -9.97 16.61
C ASP A 39 -20.51 -9.20 17.39
N GLY A 40 -19.81 -8.30 16.70
CA GLY A 40 -18.73 -7.48 17.27
C GLY A 40 -17.35 -8.17 17.35
N SER A 41 -17.21 -9.41 16.87
CA SER A 41 -15.91 -10.07 16.79
C SER A 41 -15.26 -9.90 15.42
N ILE A 42 -14.00 -9.44 15.42
CA ILE A 42 -13.18 -9.28 14.21
C ILE A 42 -12.47 -10.60 13.96
N SER A 43 -12.70 -11.25 12.81
CA SER A 43 -12.00 -12.49 12.47
C SER A 43 -10.64 -12.23 11.83
N ASN A 44 -10.56 -11.24 10.94
CA ASN A 44 -9.33 -10.94 10.21
C ASN A 44 -9.22 -9.47 9.79
N PHE A 45 -7.98 -9.01 9.67
CA PHE A 45 -7.63 -7.75 9.04
C PHE A 45 -7.19 -8.03 7.60
N GLU A 46 -7.67 -7.21 6.66
CA GLU A 46 -7.31 -7.32 5.26
C GLU A 46 -6.61 -6.05 4.79
N ILE A 47 -5.45 -6.22 4.15
CA ILE A 47 -4.70 -5.14 3.52
C ILE A 47 -4.85 -5.25 2.00
N LYS A 48 -5.42 -4.21 1.39
CA LYS A 48 -5.88 -4.22 -0.02
C LYS A 48 -4.94 -3.55 -1.00
N VAL A 49 -3.94 -2.82 -0.50
CA VAL A 49 -3.01 -2.01 -1.31
C VAL A 49 -1.99 -2.85 -2.07
N PHE A 50 -1.77 -4.10 -1.67
CA PHE A 50 -0.90 -5.04 -2.37
C PHE A 50 -1.54 -5.53 -3.67
N ASP A 51 -0.75 -5.62 -4.73
CA ASP A 51 -1.13 -6.23 -6.00
C ASP A 51 -0.25 -7.45 -6.32
N GLY A 52 -0.57 -8.15 -7.41
CA GLY A 52 0.16 -9.34 -7.85
C GLY A 52 1.58 -9.09 -8.35
N CYS A 53 2.01 -7.83 -8.49
CA CYS A 53 3.37 -7.47 -8.90
C CYS A 53 4.32 -7.30 -7.70
N ALA A 54 3.77 -7.23 -6.48
CA ALA A 54 4.55 -7.15 -5.26
C ALA A 54 5.30 -8.47 -5.00
N ASN A 55 6.54 -8.38 -4.50
CA ASN A 55 7.22 -9.56 -3.96
C ASN A 55 6.54 -9.92 -2.63
N PRO A 56 5.94 -11.13 -2.50
CA PRO A 56 5.15 -11.48 -1.32
C PRO A 56 5.97 -11.51 -0.03
N TYR A 57 7.26 -11.86 -0.12
CA TYR A 57 8.15 -11.90 1.04
C TYR A 57 8.46 -10.49 1.55
N LEU A 58 8.77 -9.56 0.63
CA LEU A 58 9.05 -8.17 0.99
C LEU A 58 7.78 -7.45 1.48
N GLY A 59 6.63 -7.72 0.85
CA GLY A 59 5.35 -7.18 1.27
C GLY A 59 4.97 -7.62 2.68
N LEU A 60 5.07 -8.92 2.97
CA LEU A 60 4.80 -9.45 4.31
C LEU A 60 5.79 -8.91 5.36
N ALA A 61 7.08 -8.83 5.02
CA ALA A 61 8.09 -8.25 5.91
C ALA A 61 7.77 -6.80 6.27
N ALA A 62 7.33 -5.99 5.30
CA ALA A 62 6.94 -4.59 5.54
C ALA A 62 5.70 -4.48 6.44
N ILE A 63 4.71 -5.37 6.29
CA ILE A 63 3.52 -5.40 7.17
C ILE A 63 3.93 -5.71 8.61
N ILE A 64 4.75 -6.75 8.79
CA ILE A 64 5.23 -7.16 10.12
C ILE A 64 6.05 -6.02 10.74
N ALA A 65 6.91 -5.36 9.97
CA ALA A 65 7.71 -4.23 10.41
C ALA A 65 6.84 -3.08 10.94
N ALA A 66 5.84 -2.66 10.16
CA ALA A 66 4.91 -1.61 10.55
C ALA A 66 4.11 -1.98 11.80
N GLY A 67 3.70 -3.25 11.93
CA GLY A 67 3.01 -3.74 13.12
C GLY A 67 3.88 -3.71 14.38
N ILE A 68 5.13 -4.16 14.27
CA ILE A 68 6.10 -4.11 15.38
C ILE A 68 6.36 -2.67 15.81
N ASP A 69 6.52 -1.75 14.86
CA ASP A 69 6.72 -0.33 15.15
C ASP A 69 5.51 0.29 15.87
N GLY A 70 4.30 0.00 15.40
CA GLY A 70 3.07 0.44 16.05
C GLY A 70 2.96 -0.06 17.50
N LEU A 71 3.31 -1.32 17.75
CA LEU A 71 3.33 -1.88 19.12
C LEU A 71 4.39 -1.21 20.00
N ARG A 72 5.60 -0.95 19.46
CA ARG A 72 6.68 -0.28 20.20
C ARG A 72 6.32 1.16 20.57
N LYS A 73 5.65 1.87 19.66
CA LYS A 73 5.19 3.25 19.87
C LYS A 73 3.88 3.35 20.65
N GLN A 74 3.25 2.22 20.96
CA GLN A 74 1.90 2.16 21.56
C GLN A 74 0.89 3.00 20.77
N SER A 75 1.00 2.96 19.44
CA SER A 75 0.17 3.75 18.54
C SER A 75 -1.29 3.32 18.66
N THR A 76 -2.18 4.30 18.77
CA THR A 76 -3.63 4.08 18.72
C THR A 76 -4.13 4.22 17.30
N LEU A 77 -5.05 3.35 16.90
CA LEU A 77 -5.75 3.52 15.63
C LEU A 77 -6.61 4.79 15.67
N PRO A 78 -6.69 5.57 14.58
CA PRO A 78 -7.64 6.66 14.47
C PRO A 78 -9.08 6.12 14.41
N GLU A 79 -10.08 7.00 14.45
CA GLU A 79 -11.47 6.59 14.23
C GLU A 79 -11.64 5.89 12.87
N PRO A 80 -12.41 4.78 12.80
CA PRO A 80 -12.67 4.09 11.55
C PRO A 80 -13.49 4.97 10.61
N ILE A 81 -13.26 4.79 9.31
CA ILE A 81 -14.05 5.41 8.25
C ILE A 81 -15.08 4.38 7.77
N ASP A 82 -16.36 4.64 8.08
CA ASP A 82 -17.48 3.77 7.67
C ASP A 82 -18.08 4.17 6.32
N ASP A 83 -17.81 5.39 5.85
CA ASP A 83 -18.24 5.89 4.53
C ASP A 83 -17.17 5.61 3.45
N ASN A 84 -17.48 5.88 2.20
CA ASN A 84 -16.47 5.94 1.15
C ASN A 84 -15.44 7.03 1.49
N PRO A 85 -14.13 6.71 1.60
CA PRO A 85 -13.08 7.68 1.89
C PRO A 85 -13.05 8.86 0.89
N ASP A 86 -13.53 8.67 -0.33
CA ASP A 86 -13.66 9.72 -1.35
C ASP A 86 -14.66 10.83 -0.94
N ASN A 87 -15.72 10.48 -0.21
CA ASN A 87 -16.71 11.42 0.31
C ASN A 87 -16.16 12.28 1.45
N VAL A 88 -15.10 11.80 2.12
CA VAL A 88 -14.47 12.43 3.28
C VAL A 88 -13.02 12.80 3.03
N LYS A 89 -12.66 13.09 1.78
CA LYS A 89 -11.29 13.42 1.34
C LYS A 89 -10.61 14.56 2.10
N ASP A 90 -11.37 15.42 2.79
CA ASP A 90 -10.81 16.48 3.64
C ASP A 90 -10.30 15.94 4.99
N LYS A 91 -10.69 14.71 5.37
CA LYS A 91 -10.31 14.02 6.60
C LYS A 91 -9.27 12.92 6.39
N VAL A 92 -9.05 12.49 5.15
CA VAL A 92 -8.15 11.39 4.80
C VAL A 92 -7.15 11.81 3.74
N GLN A 93 -5.91 11.31 3.83
CA GLN A 93 -4.86 11.61 2.85
C GLN A 93 -4.88 10.58 1.72
N ARG A 94 -4.38 10.96 0.54
CA ARG A 94 -4.14 10.00 -0.55
C ARG A 94 -2.90 9.16 -0.25
N LEU A 95 -2.94 7.88 -0.60
CA LEU A 95 -1.72 7.08 -0.70
C LEU A 95 -0.85 7.58 -1.87
N PRO A 96 0.46 7.21 -1.90
CA PRO A 96 1.33 7.56 -3.02
C PRO A 96 0.69 7.26 -4.37
N GLN A 97 0.68 8.25 -5.25
CA GLN A 97 0.01 8.21 -6.56
C GLN A 97 0.96 7.83 -7.69
N SER A 98 2.25 7.69 -7.39
CA SER A 98 3.26 7.29 -8.36
C SER A 98 4.37 6.47 -7.71
N LEU A 99 5.09 5.70 -8.54
CA LEU A 99 6.27 4.96 -8.09
C LEU A 99 7.33 5.89 -7.51
N THR A 100 7.46 7.09 -8.06
CA THR A 100 8.35 8.13 -7.53
C THR A 100 8.00 8.49 -6.09
N GLU A 101 6.73 8.81 -5.81
CA GLU A 101 6.28 9.14 -4.45
C GLU A 101 6.50 8.00 -3.46
N SER A 102 6.25 6.74 -3.86
CA SER A 102 6.51 5.59 -2.98
C SER A 102 7.99 5.37 -2.71
N VAL A 103 8.86 5.58 -3.71
CA VAL A 103 10.31 5.50 -3.52
C VAL A 103 10.80 6.61 -2.58
N GLU A 104 10.33 7.84 -2.76
CA GLU A 104 10.68 8.96 -1.87
C GLU A 104 10.20 8.74 -0.44
N ALA A 105 9.01 8.17 -0.25
CA ALA A 105 8.50 7.80 1.07
C ALA A 105 9.37 6.70 1.71
N LEU A 106 9.70 5.64 0.96
CA LEU A 106 10.54 4.54 1.42
C LEU A 106 11.95 5.00 1.80
N GLU A 107 12.53 5.95 1.07
CA GLU A 107 13.86 6.49 1.38
C GLU A 107 13.89 7.28 2.70
N LYS A 108 12.76 7.87 3.09
CA LYS A 108 12.62 8.63 4.34
C LYS A 108 12.17 7.77 5.53
N ASP A 109 11.89 6.49 5.31
CA ASP A 109 11.39 5.59 6.35
C ASP A 109 12.53 4.92 7.12
N ASP A 110 12.80 5.42 8.32
CA ASP A 110 13.84 4.89 9.20
C ASP A 110 13.46 3.51 9.78
N VAL A 111 12.16 3.22 9.95
CA VAL A 111 11.69 1.96 10.54
C VAL A 111 11.98 0.79 9.60
N LEU A 112 11.61 0.93 8.33
CA LEU A 112 11.90 -0.05 7.30
C LEU A 112 13.40 -0.15 7.06
N ARG A 113 14.13 0.97 7.08
CA ARG A 113 15.59 0.98 6.95
C ARG A 113 16.26 0.12 8.03
N ASP A 114 15.87 0.29 9.27
CA ASP A 114 16.43 -0.44 10.41
C ASP A 114 16.08 -1.93 10.37
N LEU A 115 14.88 -2.27 9.92
CA LEU A 115 14.38 -3.64 9.97
C LEU A 115 14.81 -4.50 8.76
N ILE A 116 14.75 -3.96 7.54
CA ILE A 116 15.13 -4.70 6.31
C ILE A 116 16.62 -4.57 6.00
N GLY A 117 17.28 -3.57 6.59
CA GLY A 117 18.69 -3.25 6.42
C GLY A 117 18.96 -2.33 5.23
N GLU A 118 19.94 -1.44 5.42
CA GLU A 118 20.32 -0.40 4.45
C GLU A 118 20.68 -0.97 3.07
N LYS A 119 21.44 -2.07 3.01
CA LYS A 119 21.86 -2.68 1.74
C LYS A 119 20.67 -3.12 0.88
N LEU A 120 19.65 -3.71 1.50
CA LEU A 120 18.47 -4.18 0.80
C LEU A 120 17.59 -3.00 0.38
N LEU A 121 17.43 -1.99 1.24
CA LEU A 121 16.73 -0.75 0.94
C LEU A 121 17.35 -0.04 -0.29
N VAL A 122 18.67 0.10 -0.32
CA VAL A 122 19.42 0.70 -1.43
C VAL A 122 19.25 -0.10 -2.73
N ALA A 123 19.30 -1.43 -2.66
CA ALA A 123 19.08 -2.27 -3.84
C ALA A 123 17.66 -2.11 -4.39
N ILE A 124 16.63 -2.16 -3.52
CA ILE A 124 15.23 -2.02 -3.93
C ILE A 124 14.98 -0.64 -4.55
N THR A 125 15.37 0.43 -3.86
CA THR A 125 15.18 1.81 -4.33
C THR A 125 15.97 2.07 -5.61
N GLY A 126 17.20 1.56 -5.74
CA GLY A 126 18.01 1.66 -6.95
C GLY A 126 17.34 1.02 -8.17
N VAL A 127 16.79 -0.19 -8.01
CA VAL A 127 16.04 -0.86 -9.09
C VAL A 127 14.79 -0.06 -9.47
N ARG A 128 14.03 0.46 -8.50
CA ARG A 128 12.84 1.26 -8.77
C ARG A 128 13.16 2.61 -9.42
N LYS A 129 14.25 3.26 -9.04
CA LYS A 129 14.74 4.50 -9.69
C LYS A 129 15.15 4.26 -11.14
N ALA A 130 15.84 3.15 -11.41
CA ALA A 130 16.17 2.75 -12.77
C ALA A 130 14.90 2.48 -13.60
N GLU A 131 13.89 1.83 -13.00
CA GLU A 131 12.58 1.60 -13.62
C GLU A 131 11.87 2.93 -13.94
N ILE A 132 11.77 3.84 -12.98
CA ILE A 132 11.16 5.18 -13.16
C ILE A 132 11.85 5.90 -14.33
N ARG A 133 13.18 5.92 -14.34
CA ARG A 133 13.95 6.57 -15.41
C ARG A 133 13.65 5.93 -16.76
N TYR A 134 13.72 4.61 -16.87
CA TYR A 134 13.48 3.90 -18.12
C TYR A 134 12.11 4.22 -18.73
N TYR A 135 11.04 4.19 -17.92
CA TYR A 135 9.68 4.50 -18.39
C TYR A 135 9.43 5.99 -18.64
N SER A 136 10.15 6.88 -17.96
CA SER A 136 10.10 8.32 -18.26
C SER A 136 10.69 8.66 -19.64
N GLU A 137 11.76 7.94 -20.03
CA GLU A 137 12.42 8.09 -21.33
C GLU A 137 11.66 7.32 -22.44
N ASN A 138 10.93 6.25 -22.10
CA ASN A 138 10.24 5.37 -23.03
C ASN A 138 8.75 5.22 -22.69
N LYS A 139 7.96 6.28 -22.89
CA LYS A 139 6.53 6.35 -22.50
C LYS A 139 5.63 5.27 -23.10
N ASP A 140 5.98 4.71 -24.26
CA ASP A 140 5.22 3.63 -24.91
C ASP A 140 5.78 2.23 -24.62
N ALA A 141 6.88 2.09 -23.87
CA ALA A 141 7.51 0.79 -23.62
C ALA A 141 6.60 -0.21 -22.90
N TRP A 142 5.60 0.27 -22.14
CA TRP A 142 4.63 -0.61 -21.48
C TRP A 142 3.73 -1.35 -22.48
N LYS A 143 3.42 -0.77 -23.65
CA LYS A 143 2.60 -1.43 -24.68
C LYS A 143 3.29 -2.70 -25.16
N ASN A 144 4.61 -2.65 -25.31
CA ASN A 144 5.41 -3.79 -25.78
C ASN A 144 5.50 -4.96 -24.79
N LEU A 145 5.13 -4.76 -23.52
CA LEU A 145 5.03 -5.83 -22.51
C LEU A 145 3.70 -6.59 -22.61
N ILE A 146 2.61 -5.89 -22.94
CA ILE A 146 1.27 -6.50 -23.06
C ILE A 146 1.16 -7.33 -24.34
N TYR A 147 1.80 -6.90 -25.44
CA TYR A 147 1.70 -7.59 -26.74
C TYR A 147 2.72 -8.72 -26.95
N LYS A 148 3.54 -9.05 -25.95
CA LYS A 148 4.58 -10.09 -26.07
C LYS A 148 4.26 -11.41 -25.37
N TYR A 149 3.06 -11.54 -24.78
CA TYR A 149 2.56 -12.78 -24.19
C TYR A 149 1.12 -13.02 -24.60
#